data_AF-A0A8A3P953-F1
#
_entry.id   AF-A0A8A3P953-F1
#
_cell.length_a   1.000
_cell.length_b   1.000
_cell.length_c   1.000
_cell.angle_alpha   90.00
_cell.angle_beta   90.00
_cell.angle_gamma   90.00
#
_symmetry.space_group_name_H-M   'P 1'
#
loop_
_entity.id
_entity.type
_entity.pdbx_description
1 polymer ?
#
loop_
_entity_poly.entity_id
_entity_poly.type
_entity_poly.pdbx_seq_one_letter_code
_entity_poly.pdbx_strand_id
1 'polypeptide(L)'
;MHFLKTLVVSLLPIAALADKKPAADTFERYHAESLSTTPLTLDNDIYGKLTSAPRDHSVLVLLTALETRFGCQLCRDFQPEWELLAKSWTKGDKKGESRLLFGTLDFVDGKATFQSLGLQTAPVLLLFQPTIGPHASKVDGPLRFDFTNDPPRAERIHSWVARHLADRPHPPVRRPINWIRIIAITTTLLGTLTFITVAWPYLSPIVQSRNVWAAISLIAILLFTSGHMYNHIRKVPYVAGNGQGGVSYFAAGFSNQYGLETQIVAGIYALLSFATISLALKVPRISDPKIQQVAVLVWGGVIFVMYSFLLSVFRVKNGGYPFWLPPFS
;
A
#
# COMPACT_ATOMS: atom_id res chain seq x y z
N MET A 1 97.28 27.48 -10.06
CA MET A 1 97.04 26.11 -10.57
C MET A 1 96.67 25.20 -9.40
N HIS A 2 95.60 24.41 -9.56
CA HIS A 2 95.36 23.16 -8.84
C HIS A 2 95.05 23.16 -7.32
N PHE A 3 94.07 23.93 -6.81
CA PHE A 3 93.54 23.65 -5.46
C PHE A 3 92.03 23.90 -5.23
N LEU A 4 91.24 24.06 -6.31
CA LEU A 4 89.80 24.34 -6.18
C LEU A 4 88.90 23.45 -7.06
N LYS A 5 89.37 22.25 -7.42
CA LYS A 5 88.62 21.30 -8.27
C LYS A 5 88.34 19.93 -7.61
N THR A 6 88.70 19.73 -6.36
CA THR A 6 88.58 18.42 -5.68
C THR A 6 87.51 18.37 -4.58
N LEU A 7 86.71 19.42 -4.38
CA LEU A 7 85.67 19.44 -3.34
C LEU A 7 84.22 19.44 -3.88
N VAL A 8 84.02 19.10 -5.16
CA VAL A 8 82.68 19.04 -5.80
C VAL A 8 82.31 17.61 -6.26
N VAL A 9 83.14 16.61 -5.98
CA VAL A 9 82.93 15.23 -6.49
C VAL A 9 82.53 14.21 -5.40
N SER A 10 82.26 14.65 -4.16
CA SER A 10 81.86 13.75 -3.07
C SER A 10 80.38 13.85 -2.65
N LEU A 11 79.52 14.46 -3.48
CA LEU A 11 78.07 14.49 -3.26
C LEU A 11 77.36 13.86 -4.46
N LEU A 12 76.86 12.64 -4.21
CA LEU A 12 76.01 11.74 -5.03
C LEU A 12 76.78 10.71 -5.88
N PRO A 13 76.49 9.40 -5.68
CA PRO A 13 75.12 8.88 -5.77
C PRO A 13 74.71 8.01 -4.56
N ILE A 14 73.88 8.57 -3.68
CA ILE A 14 72.88 7.78 -2.94
C ILE A 14 71.53 8.33 -3.38
N ALA A 15 71.20 8.09 -4.65
CA ALA A 15 69.90 8.37 -5.25
C ALA A 15 69.55 7.22 -6.20
N ALA A 16 69.57 6.01 -5.66
CA ALA A 16 69.14 4.80 -6.37
C ALA A 16 68.55 3.77 -5.41
N LEU A 17 67.75 4.24 -4.46
CA LEU A 17 66.63 3.49 -3.88
C LEU A 17 65.45 4.45 -3.82
N ALA A 18 65.00 4.87 -5.01
CA ALA A 18 63.62 5.28 -5.16
C ALA A 18 62.78 4.01 -4.99
N ASP A 19 62.55 3.64 -3.74
CA ASP A 19 61.49 2.72 -3.37
C ASP A 19 60.22 3.38 -3.92
N LYS A 20 59.65 2.78 -4.98
CA LYS A 20 58.33 3.18 -5.45
C LYS A 20 57.43 3.04 -4.23
N LYS A 21 57.02 4.15 -3.61
CA LYS A 21 55.86 4.14 -2.71
C LYS A 21 54.81 3.33 -3.47
N PRO A 22 54.37 2.16 -2.96
CA PRO A 22 53.35 1.40 -3.65
C PRO A 22 52.18 2.35 -3.79
N ALA A 23 51.65 2.47 -5.02
CA ALA A 23 50.41 3.20 -5.25
C ALA A 23 49.44 2.78 -4.14
N ALA A 24 48.89 3.74 -3.40
CA ALA A 24 47.99 3.45 -2.28
C ALA A 24 47.03 2.34 -2.70
N ASP A 25 47.01 1.25 -1.92
CA ASP A 25 46.27 0.04 -2.22
C ASP A 25 44.86 0.42 -2.70
N THR A 26 44.48 -0.03 -3.89
CA THR A 26 43.20 0.31 -4.52
C THR A 26 42.05 0.05 -3.56
N PHE A 27 42.17 -1.00 -2.74
CA PHE A 27 41.22 -1.31 -1.69
C PHE A 27 41.12 -0.19 -0.64
N GLU A 28 42.23 0.25 -0.05
CA GLU A 28 42.25 1.26 1.02
C GLU A 28 41.61 2.58 0.57
N ARG A 29 41.86 3.00 -0.68
CA ARG A 29 41.28 4.22 -1.23
C ARG A 29 39.75 4.14 -1.30
N TYR A 30 39.21 3.08 -1.89
CA TYR A 30 37.76 2.92 -2.05
C TYR A 30 37.06 2.47 -0.76
N HIS A 31 37.78 1.81 0.15
CA HIS A 31 37.30 1.52 1.48
C HIS A 31 37.09 2.82 2.28
N ALA A 32 38.07 3.74 2.27
CA ALA A 32 37.93 5.06 2.89
C ALA A 32 36.76 5.86 2.31
N GLU A 33 36.57 5.80 0.99
CA GLU A 33 35.41 6.43 0.33
C GLU A 33 34.09 5.79 0.78
N SER A 34 34.04 4.46 0.85
CA SER A 34 32.85 3.72 1.27
C SER A 34 32.39 4.10 2.67
N LEU A 35 33.30 4.42 3.59
CA LEU A 35 32.96 4.85 4.95
C LEU A 35 32.11 6.13 5.00
N SER A 36 32.21 6.98 3.97
CA SER A 36 31.39 8.18 3.82
C SER A 36 30.15 7.94 2.94
N THR A 37 30.32 7.20 1.84
CA THR A 37 29.30 6.97 0.82
C THR A 37 29.18 5.47 0.55
N THR A 38 28.24 4.80 1.24
CA THR A 38 27.93 3.38 1.04
C THR A 38 26.48 3.22 0.56
N PRO A 39 26.22 2.40 -0.48
CA PRO A 39 27.17 1.74 -1.39
C PRO A 39 27.92 2.74 -2.30
N LEU A 40 29.09 2.35 -2.82
CA LEU A 40 29.86 3.17 -3.76
C LEU A 40 29.10 3.31 -5.08
N THR A 41 28.92 4.52 -5.58
CA THR A 41 28.37 4.76 -6.92
C THR A 41 29.48 4.54 -7.95
N LEU A 42 29.30 3.56 -8.83
CA LEU A 42 30.28 3.19 -9.83
C LEU A 42 29.92 3.82 -11.19
N ASP A 43 30.93 4.15 -11.97
CA ASP A 43 30.85 4.38 -13.41
C ASP A 43 31.65 3.27 -14.15
N ASN A 44 31.76 3.36 -15.48
CA ASN A 44 32.50 2.35 -16.26
C ASN A 44 33.99 2.27 -15.86
N ASP A 45 34.61 3.40 -15.51
CA ASP A 45 36.05 3.46 -15.21
C ASP A 45 36.36 2.91 -13.82
N ILE A 46 35.57 3.28 -12.82
CA ILE A 46 35.66 2.78 -11.44
C ILE A 46 35.31 1.30 -11.41
N TYR A 47 34.26 0.88 -12.13
CA TYR A 47 33.92 -0.54 -12.27
C TYR A 47 35.09 -1.35 -12.82
N GLY A 48 35.71 -0.90 -13.93
CA GLY A 48 36.88 -1.57 -14.50
C GLY A 48 38.06 -1.64 -13.53
N LYS A 49 38.36 -0.54 -12.82
CA LYS A 49 39.45 -0.49 -11.83
C LYS A 49 39.22 -1.42 -10.62
N LEU A 50 37.98 -1.56 -10.17
CA LEU A 50 37.64 -2.40 -9.01
C LEU A 50 37.49 -3.88 -9.36
N THR A 51 37.09 -4.21 -10.59
CA THR A 51 36.78 -5.60 -10.98
C THR A 51 37.90 -6.28 -11.77
N SER A 52 38.78 -5.51 -12.43
CA SER A 52 39.91 -6.06 -13.20
C SER A 52 40.90 -6.84 -12.32
N ALA A 53 41.51 -7.87 -12.91
CA ALA A 53 42.63 -8.57 -12.29
C ALA A 53 43.93 -7.83 -12.64
N PRO A 54 44.93 -7.79 -11.74
CA PRO A 54 44.97 -8.42 -10.42
C PRO A 54 44.32 -7.61 -9.29
N ARG A 55 43.60 -8.29 -8.38
CA ARG A 55 42.93 -7.68 -7.21
C ARG A 55 43.10 -8.52 -5.95
N ASP A 56 43.20 -7.87 -4.81
CA ASP A 56 43.45 -8.46 -3.48
C ASP A 56 42.26 -8.31 -2.51
N HIS A 57 41.14 -7.81 -3.02
CA HIS A 57 39.89 -7.57 -2.31
C HIS A 57 38.70 -8.19 -3.06
N SER A 58 37.58 -8.33 -2.35
CA SER A 58 36.29 -8.72 -2.94
C SER A 58 35.46 -7.49 -3.26
N VAL A 59 34.75 -7.52 -4.38
CA VAL A 59 33.82 -6.46 -4.78
C VAL A 59 32.47 -7.08 -5.09
N LEU A 60 31.44 -6.61 -4.41
CA LEU A 60 30.06 -6.97 -4.67
C LEU A 60 29.39 -5.82 -5.42
N VAL A 61 29.05 -6.05 -6.68
CA VAL A 61 28.47 -5.04 -7.57
C VAL A 61 27.01 -5.36 -7.86
N LEU A 62 26.14 -4.40 -7.55
CA LEU A 62 24.75 -4.37 -8.02
C LEU A 62 24.67 -3.57 -9.31
N LEU A 63 24.34 -4.23 -10.41
CA LEU A 63 23.97 -3.60 -11.67
C LEU A 63 22.46 -3.40 -11.69
N THR A 64 22.00 -2.15 -11.74
CA THR A 64 20.59 -1.78 -11.58
C THR A 64 20.13 -0.77 -12.64
N ALA A 65 18.82 -0.54 -12.72
CA ALA A 65 18.22 0.47 -13.58
C ALA A 65 17.08 1.16 -12.82
N LEU A 66 17.39 2.25 -12.11
CA LEU A 66 16.45 2.88 -11.18
C LEU A 66 15.50 3.88 -11.85
N GLU A 67 15.89 4.44 -12.99
CA GLU A 67 15.06 5.44 -13.66
C GLU A 67 13.72 4.87 -14.12
N THR A 68 12.67 5.67 -13.96
CA THR A 68 11.28 5.27 -14.25
C THR A 68 11.06 4.85 -15.70
N ARG A 69 11.83 5.42 -16.65
CA ARG A 69 11.76 5.08 -18.08
C ARG A 69 12.09 3.62 -18.39
N PHE A 70 12.85 2.94 -17.53
CA PHE A 70 13.20 1.52 -17.71
C PHE A 70 12.16 0.57 -17.12
N GLY A 71 11.18 1.07 -16.36
CA GLY A 71 10.09 0.24 -15.83
C GLY A 71 10.51 -0.86 -14.84
N CYS A 72 11.75 -0.88 -14.35
CA CYS A 72 12.24 -1.96 -13.48
C CYS A 72 11.69 -1.86 -12.05
N GLN A 73 10.58 -2.55 -11.79
CA GLN A 73 9.97 -2.59 -10.45
C GLN A 73 10.86 -3.33 -9.44
N LEU A 74 11.43 -4.47 -9.84
CA LEU A 74 12.31 -5.26 -8.99
C LEU A 74 13.56 -4.48 -8.55
N CYS A 75 14.13 -3.64 -9.42
CA CYS A 75 15.25 -2.76 -9.11
C CYS A 75 14.89 -1.76 -8.00
N ARG A 76 13.73 -1.10 -8.12
CA ARG A 76 13.25 -0.12 -7.14
C ARG A 76 12.95 -0.74 -5.78
N ASP A 77 12.35 -1.93 -5.79
CA ASP A 77 11.98 -2.64 -4.55
C ASP A 77 13.22 -3.23 -3.85
N PHE A 78 14.24 -3.66 -4.60
CA PHE A 78 15.47 -4.20 -4.05
C PHE A 78 16.49 -3.14 -3.61
N GLN A 79 16.50 -1.96 -4.22
CA GLN A 79 17.41 -0.85 -3.88
C GLN A 79 17.52 -0.55 -2.38
N PRO A 80 16.43 -0.37 -1.60
CA PRO A 80 16.53 -0.11 -0.16
C PRO A 80 17.14 -1.27 0.63
N GLU A 81 16.90 -2.52 0.21
CA GLU A 81 17.49 -3.71 0.85
C GLU A 81 18.99 -3.81 0.57
N TRP A 82 19.41 -3.45 -0.65
CA TRP A 82 20.82 -3.36 -1.03
C TRP A 82 21.56 -2.29 -0.22
N GLU A 83 21.00 -1.08 -0.13
CA GLU A 83 21.60 -0.01 0.67
C GLU A 83 21.67 -0.34 2.15
N LEU A 84 20.62 -0.97 2.69
CA LEU A 84 20.60 -1.43 4.08
C LEU A 84 21.72 -2.43 4.35
N LEU A 85 21.90 -3.41 3.45
CA LEU A 85 22.96 -4.41 3.57
C LEU A 85 24.33 -3.75 3.54
N ALA A 86 24.58 -2.93 2.52
CA ALA A 86 25.86 -2.26 2.34
C ALA A 86 26.21 -1.40 3.57
N LYS A 87 25.28 -0.55 4.02
CA LYS A 87 25.45 0.30 5.22
C LYS A 87 25.65 -0.51 6.50
N SER A 88 24.96 -1.64 6.64
CA SER A 88 25.13 -2.53 7.80
C SER A 88 26.52 -3.16 7.82
N TRP A 89 27.02 -3.58 6.66
CA TRP A 89 28.33 -4.20 6.52
C TRP A 89 29.46 -3.22 6.79
N THR A 90 29.45 -2.05 6.13
CA THR A 90 30.51 -1.03 6.32
C THR A 90 30.54 -0.45 7.73
N LYS A 91 29.38 -0.33 8.39
CA LYS A 91 29.31 0.06 9.80
C LYS A 91 29.84 -1.01 10.75
N GLY A 92 29.66 -2.29 10.40
CA GLY A 92 30.12 -3.42 11.18
C GLY A 92 31.60 -3.73 11.00
N ASP A 93 32.14 -3.50 9.80
CA ASP A 93 33.54 -3.71 9.43
C ASP A 93 34.23 -2.39 9.06
N LYS A 94 34.34 -1.48 10.03
CA LYS A 94 34.99 -0.16 9.82
C LYS A 94 36.49 -0.26 9.53
N LYS A 95 37.11 -1.38 9.88
CA LYS A 95 38.54 -1.63 9.69
C LYS A 95 38.85 -2.28 8.33
N GLY A 96 37.82 -2.69 7.59
CA GLY A 96 37.99 -3.36 6.29
C GLY A 96 38.59 -4.77 6.40
N GLU A 97 38.44 -5.45 7.54
CA GLU A 97 38.99 -6.78 7.79
C GLU A 97 38.37 -7.85 6.87
N SER A 98 37.13 -7.65 6.42
CA SER A 98 36.46 -8.52 5.43
C SER A 98 36.95 -8.32 3.99
N ARG A 99 37.70 -7.23 3.74
CA ARG A 99 38.16 -6.80 2.41
C ARG A 99 37.04 -6.88 1.35
N LEU A 100 35.83 -6.44 1.70
CA LEU A 100 34.66 -6.45 0.84
C LEU A 100 34.17 -5.02 0.57
N LEU A 101 34.04 -4.66 -0.71
CA LEU A 101 33.47 -3.39 -1.15
C LEU A 101 32.09 -3.61 -1.77
N PHE A 102 31.16 -2.71 -1.47
CA PHE A 102 29.82 -2.68 -2.06
C PHE A 102 29.74 -1.56 -3.09
N GLY A 103 29.37 -1.91 -4.33
CA GLY A 103 29.22 -0.95 -5.42
C GLY A 103 27.86 -1.07 -6.11
N THR A 104 27.33 0.07 -6.54
CA THR A 104 26.10 0.17 -7.33
C THR A 104 26.45 0.82 -8.66
N LEU A 105 26.11 0.16 -9.77
CA LEU A 105 26.26 0.67 -11.12
C LEU A 105 24.87 0.79 -11.75
N ASP A 106 24.39 2.01 -11.94
CA ASP A 106 23.15 2.24 -12.68
C ASP A 106 23.41 2.15 -14.19
N PHE A 107 22.42 1.68 -14.95
CA PHE A 107 22.49 1.59 -16.40
C PHE A 107 22.84 2.92 -17.07
N VAL A 108 22.40 4.06 -16.52
CA VAL A 108 22.70 5.39 -17.08
C VAL A 108 24.20 5.66 -17.11
N ASP A 109 24.88 5.38 -16.00
CA ASP A 109 26.32 5.64 -15.81
C ASP A 109 27.19 4.49 -16.35
N GLY A 110 26.61 3.29 -16.50
CA GLY A 110 27.31 2.04 -16.78
C GLY A 110 27.05 1.40 -18.16
N LYS A 111 26.47 2.11 -19.14
CA LYS A 111 26.03 1.50 -20.42
C LYS A 111 27.07 0.60 -21.09
N ALA A 112 28.33 1.03 -21.13
CA ALA A 112 29.42 0.26 -21.76
C ALA A 112 29.68 -1.04 -21.00
N THR A 113 29.66 -1.01 -19.67
CA THR A 113 29.79 -2.20 -18.81
C THR A 113 28.64 -3.19 -19.02
N PHE A 114 27.39 -2.71 -19.12
CA PHE A 114 26.24 -3.57 -19.40
C PHE A 114 26.37 -4.28 -20.75
N GLN A 115 26.84 -3.56 -21.78
CA GLN A 115 27.10 -4.12 -23.11
C GLN A 115 28.25 -5.12 -23.09
N SER A 116 29.37 -4.82 -22.42
CA SER A 116 30.53 -5.73 -22.36
C SER A 116 30.23 -7.04 -21.63
N LEU A 117 29.32 -7.00 -20.65
CA LEU A 117 28.86 -8.18 -19.92
C LEU A 117 27.69 -8.90 -20.60
N GLY A 118 27.17 -8.37 -21.72
CA GLY A 118 26.04 -8.94 -22.44
C GLY A 118 24.74 -8.98 -21.63
N LEU A 119 24.55 -8.05 -20.68
CA LEU A 119 23.39 -8.04 -19.80
C LEU A 119 22.17 -7.42 -20.48
N GLN A 120 21.10 -8.20 -20.60
CA GLN A 120 19.82 -7.76 -21.16
C GLN A 120 18.75 -7.48 -20.10
N THR A 121 19.03 -7.80 -18.83
CA THR A 121 18.10 -7.67 -17.71
C THR A 121 18.77 -7.01 -16.50
N ALA A 122 17.95 -6.40 -15.66
CA ALA A 122 18.34 -5.82 -14.37
C ALA A 122 17.26 -6.14 -13.32
N PRO A 123 17.59 -6.23 -12.03
CA PRO A 123 18.93 -6.10 -11.44
C PRO A 123 19.79 -7.37 -11.62
N VAL A 124 21.12 -7.20 -11.63
CA VAL A 124 22.10 -8.29 -11.62
C VAL A 124 23.11 -8.04 -10.52
N LEU A 125 23.37 -9.04 -9.68
CA LEU A 125 24.30 -8.93 -8.56
C LEU A 125 25.47 -9.88 -8.77
N LEU A 126 26.67 -9.32 -8.82
CA LEU A 126 27.92 -10.03 -9.11
C LEU A 126 28.91 -9.86 -7.96
N LEU A 127 29.48 -10.97 -7.50
CA LEU A 127 30.56 -11.01 -6.52
C LEU A 127 31.88 -11.37 -7.22
N PHE A 128 32.80 -10.42 -7.22
CA PHE A 128 34.18 -10.59 -7.66
C PHE A 128 35.03 -10.99 -6.45
N GLN A 129 35.59 -12.20 -6.47
CA GLN A 129 36.52 -12.67 -5.42
C GLN A 129 37.95 -12.20 -5.71
N PRO A 130 38.84 -12.06 -4.72
CA PRO A 130 40.23 -11.66 -4.94
C PRO A 130 40.98 -12.69 -5.80
N THR A 131 41.92 -12.22 -6.61
CA THR A 131 42.80 -13.05 -7.46
C THR A 131 44.20 -13.19 -6.89
N ILE A 132 44.61 -12.28 -6.00
CA ILE A 132 45.91 -12.27 -5.31
C ILE A 132 45.68 -12.18 -3.80
N GLY A 133 46.64 -12.68 -3.02
CA GLY A 133 46.64 -12.57 -1.56
C GLY A 133 46.14 -13.84 -0.87
N PRO A 134 46.03 -13.82 0.47
CA PRO A 134 45.74 -15.01 1.28
C PRO A 134 44.36 -15.61 1.01
N HIS A 135 43.43 -14.82 0.46
CA HIS A 135 42.06 -15.24 0.17
C HIS A 135 41.79 -15.45 -1.34
N ALA A 136 42.84 -15.52 -2.16
CA ALA A 136 42.71 -15.64 -3.62
C ALA A 136 41.85 -16.86 -4.02
N SER A 137 40.84 -16.62 -4.85
CA SER A 137 39.98 -17.67 -5.38
C SER A 137 40.58 -18.26 -6.66
N LYS A 138 40.37 -19.57 -6.84
CA LYS A 138 40.73 -20.29 -8.08
C LYS A 138 39.61 -20.26 -9.14
N VAL A 139 38.47 -19.64 -8.82
CA VAL A 139 37.34 -19.53 -9.72
C VAL A 139 37.56 -18.35 -10.66
N ASP A 140 37.62 -18.63 -11.95
CA ASP A 140 37.72 -17.62 -12.99
C ASP A 140 36.34 -16.97 -13.22
N GLY A 141 36.22 -15.69 -12.87
CA GLY A 141 35.05 -14.87 -13.15
C GLY A 141 34.18 -14.52 -11.92
N PRO A 142 33.17 -13.65 -12.10
CA PRO A 142 32.27 -13.25 -11.02
C PRO A 142 31.22 -14.31 -10.72
N LEU A 143 30.91 -14.47 -9.43
CA LEU A 143 29.78 -15.26 -8.97
C LEU A 143 28.50 -14.44 -9.08
N ARG A 144 27.47 -15.00 -9.73
CA ARG A 144 26.17 -14.34 -9.90
C ARG A 144 25.19 -14.81 -8.84
N PHE A 145 24.48 -13.86 -8.22
CA PHE A 145 23.31 -14.17 -7.41
C PHE A 145 22.07 -14.32 -8.30
N ASP A 146 21.27 -15.35 -8.02
CA ASP A 146 20.04 -15.61 -8.75
C ASP A 146 18.85 -14.93 -8.06
N PHE A 147 18.27 -13.95 -8.75
CA PHE A 147 17.05 -13.29 -8.30
C PHE A 147 15.85 -14.18 -8.63
N THR A 148 15.27 -14.78 -7.59
CA THR A 148 13.92 -15.36 -7.69
C THR A 148 12.90 -14.25 -7.94
N ASN A 149 11.70 -14.58 -8.45
CA ASN A 149 10.64 -13.59 -8.79
C ASN A 149 10.27 -12.60 -7.66
N ASP A 150 10.60 -12.90 -6.39
CA ASP A 150 10.45 -11.99 -5.26
C ASP A 150 11.74 -11.21 -4.93
N PRO A 151 11.66 -9.91 -4.59
CA PRO A 151 12.81 -9.11 -4.16
C PRO A 151 13.46 -9.72 -2.92
N PRO A 152 14.75 -10.08 -2.97
CA PRO A 152 15.41 -10.74 -1.86
C PRO A 152 15.63 -9.74 -0.72
N ARG A 153 15.33 -10.16 0.51
CA ARG A 153 15.69 -9.41 1.71
C ARG A 153 17.21 -9.33 1.87
N ALA A 154 17.70 -8.27 2.50
CA ALA A 154 19.11 -8.05 2.81
C ALA A 154 19.78 -9.26 3.50
N GLU A 155 19.07 -9.97 4.38
CA GLU A 155 19.58 -11.14 5.10
C GLU A 155 19.86 -12.34 4.19
N ARG A 156 19.09 -12.48 3.09
CA ARG A 156 19.31 -13.55 2.10
C ARG A 156 20.58 -13.28 1.30
N ILE A 157 20.80 -12.03 0.90
CA ILE A 157 22.04 -11.64 0.20
C ILE A 157 23.22 -11.76 1.16
N HIS A 158 23.09 -11.30 2.40
CA HIS A 158 24.11 -11.46 3.44
C HIS A 158 24.55 -12.93 3.60
N SER A 159 23.61 -13.86 3.73
CA SER A 159 23.94 -15.30 3.86
C SER A 159 24.54 -15.89 2.58
N TRP A 160 24.19 -15.38 1.41
CA TRP A 160 24.85 -15.78 0.16
C TRP A 160 26.29 -15.26 0.08
N VAL A 161 26.53 -13.99 0.41
CA VAL A 161 27.87 -13.38 0.47
C VAL A 161 28.73 -14.12 1.49
N ALA A 162 28.24 -14.32 2.72
CA ALA A 162 28.97 -15.00 3.79
C ALA A 162 29.48 -16.41 3.39
N ARG A 163 28.72 -17.17 2.61
CA ARG A 163 29.15 -18.49 2.11
C ARG A 163 30.37 -18.44 1.18
N HIS A 164 30.61 -17.31 0.51
CA HIS A 164 31.70 -17.12 -0.44
C HIS A 164 32.87 -16.32 0.14
N LEU A 165 32.75 -15.87 1.39
CA LEU A 165 33.77 -15.17 2.16
C LEU A 165 34.21 -16.04 3.36
N ALA A 166 34.81 -17.20 3.08
CA ALA A 166 35.39 -18.04 4.13
C ALA A 166 36.51 -17.30 4.89
N ASP A 167 36.60 -17.56 6.19
CA ASP A 167 37.64 -17.04 7.10
C ASP A 167 37.70 -15.51 7.23
N ARG A 168 36.56 -14.84 7.05
CA ARG A 168 36.44 -13.37 7.12
C ARG A 168 35.28 -12.94 8.01
N PRO A 169 35.37 -11.78 8.70
CA PRO A 169 34.28 -11.28 9.52
C PRO A 169 33.06 -10.93 8.66
N HIS A 170 31.89 -11.40 9.10
CA HIS A 170 30.59 -11.15 8.46
C HIS A 170 29.66 -10.44 9.44
N PRO A 171 29.62 -9.08 9.42
CA PRO A 171 28.81 -8.30 10.34
C PRO A 171 27.30 -8.48 10.11
N PRO A 172 26.48 -8.55 11.19
CA PRO A 172 25.04 -8.79 11.07
C PRO A 172 24.30 -7.58 10.45
N VAL A 173 23.27 -7.87 9.65
CA VAL A 173 22.36 -6.85 9.09
C VAL A 173 21.53 -6.21 10.20
N ARG A 174 21.54 -4.87 10.31
CA ARG A 174 20.78 -4.12 11.33
C ARG A 174 19.78 -3.17 10.69
N ARG A 175 18.49 -3.49 10.79
CA ARG A 175 17.39 -2.64 10.30
C ARG A 175 17.13 -1.45 11.25
N PRO A 176 17.06 -0.22 10.73
CA PRO A 176 16.68 0.92 11.56
C PRO A 176 15.20 0.82 11.97
N ILE A 177 14.90 1.17 13.22
CA ILE A 177 13.53 1.22 13.73
C ILE A 177 12.81 2.41 13.09
N ASN A 178 11.64 2.17 12.49
CA ASN A 178 10.81 3.23 11.94
C ASN A 178 9.99 3.92 13.04
N TRP A 179 10.61 4.91 13.69
CA TRP A 179 9.98 5.71 14.75
C TRP A 179 8.74 6.46 14.29
N ILE A 180 8.73 6.96 13.04
CA ILE A 180 7.58 7.68 12.47
C ILE A 180 6.35 6.78 12.46
N ARG A 181 6.51 5.51 12.04
CA ARG A 181 5.41 4.54 12.04
C ARG A 181 4.89 4.27 13.44
N ILE A 182 5.78 4.12 14.42
CA ILE A 182 5.39 3.89 15.82
C ILE A 182 4.61 5.09 16.35
N ILE A 183 5.12 6.32 16.16
CA ILE A 183 4.47 7.56 16.59
C ILE A 183 3.11 7.73 15.90
N ALA A 184 3.02 7.51 14.59
CA ALA A 184 1.76 7.63 13.87
C ALA A 184 0.69 6.66 14.40
N ILE A 185 1.06 5.41 14.68
CA ILE A 185 0.15 4.41 15.24
C ILE A 185 -0.29 4.82 16.65
N THR A 186 0.64 5.21 17.52
CA THR A 186 0.31 5.58 18.90
C THR A 186 -0.56 6.84 18.95
N THR A 187 -0.23 7.88 18.18
CA THR A 187 -1.01 9.11 18.10
C THR A 187 -2.41 8.85 17.56
N THR A 188 -2.56 8.02 16.53
CA THR A 188 -3.88 7.69 15.98
C THR A 188 -4.74 6.94 17.00
N LEU A 189 -4.14 6.00 17.74
CA LEU A 189 -4.84 5.20 18.73
C LEU A 189 -5.29 6.06 19.92
N LEU A 190 -4.40 6.91 20.44
CA LEU A 190 -4.72 7.88 21.49
C LEU A 190 -5.76 8.92 21.02
N GLY A 191 -5.65 9.42 19.80
CA GLY A 191 -6.61 10.34 19.20
C GLY A 191 -8.00 9.72 19.07
N THR A 192 -8.08 8.46 18.66
CA THR A 192 -9.36 7.74 18.56
C THR A 192 -9.96 7.49 19.94
N LEU A 193 -9.14 7.07 20.91
CA LEU A 193 -9.61 6.84 22.28
C LEU A 193 -10.14 8.12 22.93
N THR A 194 -9.39 9.22 22.81
CA THR A 194 -9.80 10.53 23.34
C THR A 194 -11.06 11.06 22.66
N PHE A 195 -11.18 10.89 21.35
CA PHE A 195 -12.40 11.25 20.63
C PHE A 195 -13.62 10.48 21.15
N ILE A 196 -13.50 9.15 21.31
CA ILE A 196 -14.58 8.31 21.82
C ILE A 196 -14.97 8.72 23.24
N THR A 197 -14.01 8.93 24.15
CA THR A 197 -14.31 9.27 25.55
C THR A 197 -14.98 10.64 25.68
N VAL A 198 -14.59 11.63 24.86
CA VAL A 198 -15.21 12.96 24.84
C VAL A 198 -16.59 12.93 24.18
N ALA A 199 -16.76 12.14 23.12
CA ALA A 199 -18.04 12.02 22.42
C ALA A 199 -19.06 11.14 23.17
N TRP A 200 -18.60 10.21 24.00
CA TRP A 200 -19.44 9.24 24.73
C TRP A 200 -20.60 9.86 25.53
N PRO A 201 -20.42 10.92 26.36
CA PRO A 201 -21.55 11.51 27.09
C PRO A 201 -22.66 12.04 26.16
N TYR A 202 -22.31 12.53 24.97
CA TYR A 202 -23.28 13.02 23.98
C TYR A 202 -23.95 11.89 23.19
N LEU A 203 -23.20 10.81 22.89
CA LEU A 203 -23.69 9.67 22.12
C LEU A 203 -24.48 8.67 22.97
N SER A 204 -24.09 8.47 24.23
CA SER A 204 -24.72 7.50 25.13
C SER A 204 -26.24 7.63 25.26
N PRO A 205 -26.87 8.82 25.40
CA PRO A 205 -28.32 8.92 25.46
C PRO A 205 -29.00 8.51 24.15
N ILE A 206 -28.38 8.78 23.00
CA ILE A 206 -28.92 8.41 21.68
C ILE A 206 -28.85 6.90 21.51
N VAL A 207 -27.69 6.30 21.78
CA VAL A 207 -27.43 4.86 21.62
C VAL A 207 -28.25 4.03 22.61
N GLN A 208 -28.49 4.51 23.83
CA GLN A 208 -29.30 3.79 24.82
C GLN A 208 -30.81 4.02 24.66
N SER A 209 -31.23 4.96 23.81
CA SER A 209 -32.66 5.26 23.66
C SER A 209 -33.40 4.16 22.88
N ARG A 210 -34.40 3.56 23.53
CA ARG A 210 -35.27 2.54 22.91
C ARG A 210 -36.03 3.07 21.70
N ASN A 211 -36.38 4.35 21.72
CA ASN A 211 -37.12 4.99 20.63
C ASN A 211 -36.29 5.12 19.34
N VAL A 212 -34.98 5.38 19.44
CA VAL A 212 -34.09 5.42 18.27
C VAL A 212 -33.98 4.04 17.65
N TRP A 213 -33.76 3.00 18.46
CA TRP A 213 -33.74 1.62 17.94
C TRP A 213 -35.07 1.21 17.34
N ALA A 214 -36.19 1.54 17.98
CA ALA A 214 -37.51 1.29 17.43
C ALA A 214 -37.71 1.99 16.07
N ALA A 215 -37.29 3.26 15.95
CA ALA A 215 -37.36 4.01 14.69
C ALA A 215 -36.48 3.39 13.60
N ILE A 216 -35.23 3.05 13.92
CA ILE A 216 -34.29 2.40 12.98
C ILE A 216 -34.85 1.05 12.52
N SER A 217 -35.35 0.22 13.44
CA SER A 217 -35.94 -1.07 13.11
C SER A 217 -37.18 -0.93 12.23
N LEU A 218 -38.06 0.04 12.52
CA LEU A 218 -39.24 0.29 11.69
C LEU A 218 -38.86 0.74 10.28
N ILE A 219 -37.90 1.65 10.14
CA ILE A 219 -37.39 2.09 8.83
C ILE A 219 -36.82 0.91 8.05
N ALA A 220 -36.02 0.05 8.71
CA ALA A 220 -35.45 -1.14 8.09
C ALA A 220 -36.54 -2.12 7.61
N ILE A 221 -37.54 -2.40 8.45
CA ILE A 221 -38.67 -3.28 8.08
C ILE A 221 -39.41 -2.71 6.86
N LEU A 222 -39.75 -1.43 6.86
CA LEU A 222 -40.43 -0.77 5.74
C LEU A 222 -39.62 -0.80 4.44
N LEU A 223 -38.31 -0.56 4.52
CA LEU A 223 -37.40 -0.62 3.38
C LEU A 223 -37.28 -2.04 2.80
N PHE A 224 -37.15 -3.06 3.66
CA PHE A 224 -36.98 -4.44 3.19
C PHE A 224 -38.29 -5.06 2.69
N THR A 225 -39.43 -4.72 3.30
CA THR A 225 -40.76 -5.21 2.88
C THR A 225 -41.30 -4.54 1.61
N SER A 226 -40.84 -3.33 1.30
CA SER A 226 -41.22 -2.63 0.06
C SER A 226 -40.44 -3.11 -1.18
N GLY A 227 -39.51 -4.06 -1.05
CA GLY A 227 -38.79 -4.63 -2.19
C GLY A 227 -37.51 -3.88 -2.58
N HIS A 228 -36.92 -3.08 -1.69
CA HIS A 228 -35.68 -2.35 -1.98
C HIS A 228 -34.51 -3.26 -2.41
N MET A 229 -34.43 -4.49 -1.90
CA MET A 229 -33.38 -5.44 -2.30
C MET A 229 -33.50 -5.89 -3.75
N TYR A 230 -34.72 -6.00 -4.29
CA TYR A 230 -34.92 -6.28 -5.71
C TYR A 230 -34.28 -5.19 -6.57
N ASN A 231 -34.50 -3.93 -6.21
CA ASN A 231 -33.94 -2.78 -6.91
C ASN A 231 -32.41 -2.78 -6.85
N HIS A 232 -31.85 -3.06 -5.66
CA HIS A 232 -30.41 -3.08 -5.46
C HIS A 232 -29.70 -4.18 -6.28
N ILE A 233 -30.28 -5.38 -6.36
CA ILE A 233 -29.71 -6.51 -7.10
C ILE A 233 -29.81 -6.28 -8.61
N ARG A 234 -31.00 -5.90 -9.09
CA ARG A 234 -31.30 -5.80 -10.52
C ARG A 234 -30.94 -4.45 -11.15
N LYS A 235 -30.49 -3.48 -10.35
CA LYS A 235 -30.10 -2.13 -10.80
C LYS A 235 -31.20 -1.49 -11.67
N VAL A 236 -32.45 -1.57 -11.20
CA VAL A 236 -33.61 -1.03 -11.93
C VAL A 236 -33.52 0.51 -12.04
N PRO A 237 -34.07 1.11 -13.11
CA PRO A 237 -34.13 2.56 -13.22
C PRO A 237 -35.00 3.16 -12.11
N TYR A 238 -34.66 4.38 -11.69
CA TYR A 238 -35.41 5.08 -10.65
C TYR A 238 -36.82 5.47 -11.10
N VAL A 239 -36.91 5.96 -12.34
CA VAL A 239 -38.14 6.28 -13.07
C VAL A 239 -37.93 5.95 -14.55
N ALA A 240 -39.01 5.70 -15.29
CA ALA A 240 -38.95 5.51 -16.74
C ALA A 240 -39.91 6.47 -17.44
N GLY A 241 -39.61 6.83 -18.68
CA GLY A 241 -40.54 7.62 -19.50
C GLY A 241 -41.77 6.79 -19.91
N ASN A 242 -42.94 7.40 -19.96
CA ASN A 242 -44.19 6.77 -20.40
C ASN A 242 -44.33 6.68 -21.94
N GLY A 243 -43.28 7.01 -22.70
CA GLY A 243 -43.30 7.03 -24.17
C GLY A 243 -44.07 8.19 -24.80
N GLN A 244 -44.76 9.02 -24.00
CA GLN A 244 -45.57 10.16 -24.43
C GLN A 244 -45.05 11.50 -23.87
N GLY A 245 -43.77 11.55 -23.47
CA GLY A 245 -43.12 12.74 -22.90
C GLY A 245 -43.34 12.94 -21.39
N GLY A 246 -43.99 12.00 -20.70
CA GLY A 246 -44.18 12.00 -19.25
C GLY A 246 -43.38 10.91 -18.52
N VAL A 247 -43.50 10.87 -17.19
CA VAL A 247 -42.80 9.91 -16.32
C VAL A 247 -43.78 8.83 -15.81
N SER A 248 -43.42 7.56 -15.94
CA SER A 248 -44.12 6.43 -15.33
C SER A 248 -43.52 6.12 -13.96
N TYR A 249 -44.34 6.23 -12.92
CA TYR A 249 -43.97 5.97 -11.52
C TYR A 249 -44.00 4.49 -11.15
N PHE A 250 -44.84 3.71 -11.83
CA PHE A 250 -45.00 2.27 -11.63
C PHE A 250 -44.56 1.52 -12.89
N ALA A 251 -43.83 0.42 -12.69
CA ALA A 251 -43.40 -0.43 -13.80
C ALA A 251 -44.56 -1.28 -14.32
N ALA A 252 -44.62 -1.48 -15.64
CA ALA A 252 -45.59 -2.37 -16.25
C ALA A 252 -45.24 -3.84 -15.97
N GLY A 253 -46.28 -4.64 -15.71
CA GLY A 253 -46.17 -6.06 -15.41
C GLY A 253 -45.88 -6.36 -13.93
N PHE A 254 -46.30 -7.54 -13.49
CA PHE A 254 -46.26 -7.95 -12.08
C PHE A 254 -44.83 -8.16 -11.54
N SER A 255 -43.90 -8.60 -12.39
CA SER A 255 -42.54 -8.97 -11.98
C SER A 255 -41.52 -7.84 -12.06
N ASN A 256 -41.86 -6.70 -12.66
CA ASN A 256 -40.98 -5.55 -12.83
C ASN A 256 -41.31 -4.48 -11.80
N GLN A 257 -40.32 -3.65 -11.45
CA GLN A 257 -40.46 -2.63 -10.42
C GLN A 257 -39.47 -1.49 -10.65
N TYR A 258 -39.86 -0.26 -10.32
CA TYR A 258 -38.96 0.90 -10.35
C TYR A 258 -38.41 1.27 -8.97
N GLY A 259 -37.35 2.08 -8.97
CA GLY A 259 -36.77 2.64 -7.75
C GLY A 259 -37.79 3.44 -6.94
N LEU A 260 -38.41 4.42 -7.58
CA LEU A 260 -39.39 5.30 -6.95
C LEU A 260 -40.65 4.56 -6.47
N GLU A 261 -41.07 3.52 -7.18
CA GLU A 261 -42.20 2.68 -6.79
C GLU A 261 -42.03 2.12 -5.37
N THR A 262 -40.85 1.62 -5.03
CA THR A 262 -40.60 1.07 -3.68
C THR A 262 -40.71 2.11 -2.59
N GLN A 263 -40.32 3.35 -2.87
CA GLN A 263 -40.43 4.44 -1.91
C GLN A 263 -41.89 4.85 -1.68
N ILE A 264 -42.69 4.86 -2.75
CA ILE A 264 -44.14 5.11 -2.67
C ILE A 264 -44.79 4.02 -1.82
N VAL A 265 -44.51 2.74 -2.10
CA VAL A 265 -45.05 1.60 -1.34
C VAL A 265 -44.59 1.64 0.12
N ALA A 266 -43.31 1.94 0.38
CA ALA A 266 -42.80 2.11 1.74
C ALA A 266 -43.52 3.23 2.50
N GLY A 267 -43.83 4.36 1.84
CA GLY A 267 -44.60 5.46 2.41
C GLY A 267 -46.03 5.06 2.75
N ILE A 268 -46.70 4.30 1.88
CA ILE A 268 -48.04 3.76 2.13
C ILE A 268 -48.02 2.82 3.35
N TYR A 269 -47.07 1.89 3.42
CA TYR A 269 -46.91 0.99 4.56
C TYR A 269 -46.57 1.74 5.85
N ALA A 270 -45.75 2.79 5.78
CA ALA A 270 -45.42 3.62 6.93
C ALA A 270 -46.67 4.31 7.49
N LEU A 271 -47.49 4.91 6.62
CA LEU A 271 -48.71 5.61 7.02
C LEU A 271 -49.76 4.65 7.59
N LEU A 272 -49.98 3.49 6.95
CA LEU A 272 -50.89 2.45 7.46
C LEU A 272 -50.43 1.91 8.82
N SER A 273 -49.14 1.63 8.97
CA SER A 273 -48.56 1.14 10.23
C SER A 273 -48.69 2.20 11.33
N PHE A 274 -48.38 3.45 11.01
CA PHE A 274 -48.48 4.57 11.96
C PHE A 274 -49.93 4.82 12.39
N ALA A 275 -50.88 4.79 11.45
CA ALA A 275 -52.31 4.94 11.75
C ALA A 275 -52.81 3.80 12.66
N THR A 276 -52.40 2.55 12.37
CA THR A 276 -52.76 1.37 13.17
C THR A 276 -52.18 1.45 14.58
N ILE A 277 -50.89 1.80 14.71
CA ILE A 277 -50.23 1.97 16.01
C ILE A 277 -50.88 3.11 16.80
N SER A 278 -51.21 4.23 16.14
CA SER A 278 -51.88 5.36 16.78
C SER A 278 -53.27 4.97 17.29
N LEU A 279 -54.05 4.26 16.48
CA LEU A 279 -55.37 3.78 16.86
C LEU A 279 -55.30 2.78 18.03
N ALA A 280 -54.31 1.89 18.06
CA ALA A 280 -54.17 0.87 19.09
C ALA A 280 -53.56 1.38 20.40
N LEU A 281 -52.57 2.28 20.34
CA LEU A 281 -51.77 2.67 21.52
C LEU A 281 -51.96 4.11 21.99
N LYS A 282 -52.36 5.03 21.10
CA LYS A 282 -52.51 6.46 21.43
C LYS A 282 -53.95 6.82 21.72
N VAL A 283 -54.88 6.40 20.85
CA VAL A 283 -56.30 6.74 20.99
C VAL A 283 -56.92 6.27 22.32
N PRO A 284 -56.64 5.06 22.84
CA PRO A 284 -57.21 4.63 24.13
C PRO A 284 -56.72 5.42 25.34
N ARG A 285 -55.65 6.22 25.20
CA ARG A 285 -55.07 7.03 26.29
C ARG A 285 -55.61 8.47 26.33
N ILE A 286 -56.51 8.83 25.41
CA ILE A 286 -57.14 10.15 25.39
C ILE A 286 -58.20 10.20 26.49
N SER A 287 -58.13 11.19 27.38
CA SER A 287 -59.03 11.31 28.52
C SER A 287 -60.43 11.82 28.16
N ASP A 288 -60.54 12.70 27.15
CA ASP A 288 -61.82 13.24 26.69
C ASP A 288 -62.54 12.24 25.75
N PRO A 289 -63.72 11.74 26.11
CA PRO A 289 -64.45 10.76 25.31
C PRO A 289 -64.87 11.28 23.93
N LYS A 290 -65.14 12.59 23.78
CA LYS A 290 -65.52 13.17 22.48
C LYS A 290 -64.33 13.20 21.53
N ILE A 291 -63.17 13.65 22.03
CA ILE A 291 -61.93 13.68 21.25
C ILE A 291 -61.49 12.26 20.91
N GLN A 292 -61.65 11.31 21.84
CA GLN A 292 -61.36 9.90 21.60
C GLN A 292 -62.21 9.33 20.45
N GLN A 293 -63.53 9.56 20.46
CA GLN A 293 -64.43 9.12 19.39
C GLN A 293 -64.05 9.70 18.03
N VAL A 294 -63.78 11.01 17.97
CA VAL A 294 -63.32 11.67 16.74
C VAL A 294 -61.99 11.07 16.27
N ALA A 295 -61.05 10.84 17.17
CA ALA A 295 -59.76 10.24 16.82
C ALA A 295 -59.91 8.80 16.28
N VAL A 296 -60.81 7.98 16.83
CA VAL A 296 -61.12 6.65 16.27
C VAL A 296 -61.61 6.76 14.83
N LEU A 297 -62.58 7.66 14.57
CA LEU A 297 -63.14 7.86 13.23
C LEU A 297 -62.09 8.37 12.25
N VAL A 298 -61.26 9.34 12.65
CA VAL A 298 -60.19 9.90 11.82
C VAL A 298 -59.16 8.83 11.46
N TRP A 299 -58.61 8.11 12.44
CA TRP A 299 -57.60 7.09 12.17
C TRP A 299 -58.17 5.89 11.40
N GLY A 300 -59.41 5.49 11.69
CA GLY A 300 -60.12 4.48 10.91
C GLY A 300 -60.34 4.90 9.45
N GLY A 301 -60.71 6.17 9.23
CA GLY A 301 -60.84 6.75 7.90
C GLY A 301 -59.52 6.80 7.13
N VAL A 302 -58.42 7.20 7.79
CA VAL A 302 -57.08 7.19 7.20
C VAL A 302 -56.67 5.77 6.78
N ILE A 303 -56.90 4.76 7.63
CA ILE A 303 -56.61 3.36 7.30
C ILE A 303 -57.43 2.93 6.09
N PHE A 304 -58.74 3.21 6.07
CA PHE A 304 -59.63 2.84 4.99
C PHE A 304 -59.20 3.45 3.65
N VAL A 305 -58.98 4.76 3.61
CA VAL A 305 -58.60 5.49 2.39
C VAL A 305 -57.22 5.04 1.89
N MET A 306 -56.24 4.90 2.78
CA MET A 306 -54.89 4.48 2.38
C MET A 306 -54.83 3.02 1.93
N TYR A 307 -55.63 2.15 2.53
CA TYR A 307 -55.72 0.76 2.10
C TYR A 307 -56.44 0.64 0.75
N SER A 308 -57.47 1.45 0.51
CA SER A 308 -58.10 1.61 -0.81
C SER A 308 -57.08 2.06 -1.86
N PHE A 309 -56.23 3.04 -1.54
CA PHE A 309 -55.15 3.48 -2.43
C PHE A 309 -54.12 2.38 -2.72
N LEU A 310 -53.68 1.65 -1.68
CA LEU A 310 -52.79 0.49 -1.84
C LEU A 310 -53.38 -0.55 -2.78
N LEU A 311 -54.67 -0.85 -2.63
CA LEU A 311 -55.37 -1.83 -3.45
C LEU A 311 -55.47 -1.36 -4.91
N SER A 312 -55.76 -0.08 -5.16
CA SER A 312 -55.78 0.50 -6.51
C SER A 312 -54.42 0.37 -7.19
N VAL A 313 -53.31 0.70 -6.51
CA VAL A 313 -51.96 0.50 -7.02
C VAL A 313 -51.68 -0.98 -7.33
N PHE A 314 -52.09 -1.88 -6.44
CA PHE A 314 -51.94 -3.33 -6.65
C PHE A 314 -52.72 -3.82 -7.88
N ARG A 315 -53.93 -3.30 -8.12
CA ARG A 315 -54.75 -3.62 -9.30
C ARG A 315 -54.14 -3.13 -10.61
N VAL A 316 -53.53 -1.93 -10.60
CA VAL A 316 -52.80 -1.43 -11.78
C VAL A 316 -51.69 -2.40 -12.19
N LYS A 317 -51.02 -3.04 -11.21
CA LYS A 317 -50.04 -4.09 -11.49
C LYS A 317 -50.63 -5.45 -11.82
N ASN A 318 -51.74 -5.81 -11.19
CA ASN A 318 -52.44 -7.07 -11.37
C ASN A 318 -53.86 -6.84 -11.90
N GLY A 319 -53.97 -6.66 -13.21
CA GLY A 319 -55.25 -6.36 -13.88
C GLY A 319 -56.32 -7.45 -13.73
N GLY A 320 -55.95 -8.67 -13.32
CA GLY A 320 -56.89 -9.74 -13.02
C GLY A 320 -57.52 -9.67 -11.63
N TYR A 321 -57.15 -8.72 -10.78
CA TYR A 321 -57.65 -8.63 -9.41
C TYR A 321 -59.07 -8.02 -9.34
N PRO A 322 -60.08 -8.78 -8.85
CA PRO A 322 -61.49 -8.40 -8.99
C PRO A 322 -62.01 -7.46 -7.90
N PHE A 323 -61.34 -7.36 -6.75
CA PHE A 323 -61.82 -6.59 -5.60
C PHE A 323 -61.28 -5.16 -5.59
N TRP A 324 -62.10 -4.21 -5.16
CA TRP A 324 -61.71 -2.80 -4.99
C TRP A 324 -62.46 -2.18 -3.81
N LEU A 325 -61.97 -1.04 -3.33
CA LEU A 325 -62.57 -0.31 -2.21
C LEU A 325 -62.67 1.17 -2.60
N PRO A 326 -63.80 1.86 -2.33
CA PRO A 326 -63.89 3.30 -2.58
C PRO A 326 -62.90 4.09 -1.68
N PRO A 327 -62.44 5.28 -2.09
CA PRO A 327 -62.83 6.01 -3.30
C PRO A 327 -62.05 5.61 -4.57
N PHE A 328 -61.01 4.79 -4.45
CA PHE A 328 -60.13 4.43 -5.56
C PHE A 328 -60.55 3.10 -6.19
N SER A 329 -61.04 3.15 -7.43
CA SER A 329 -61.27 1.95 -8.26
C SER A 329 -59.97 1.44 -8.84
#